data_AF-G4D3F6-F1
#
_entry.id   AF-G4D3F6-F1
#
_cell.length_a   1.000
_cell.length_b   1.000
_cell.length_c   1.000
_cell.angle_alpha   90.00
_cell.angle_beta   90.00
_cell.angle_gamma   90.00
#
_symmetry.space_group_name_H-M   'P 1'
#
loop_
_entity.id
_entity.type
_entity.pdbx_description
1 polymer ?
#
loop_
_entity_poly.entity_id
_entity_poly.type
_entity_poly.pdbx_seq_one_letter_code
_entity_poly.pdbx_strand_id
1 'polypeptide(L)'
;NIKKEKIYKIKEKIMEKKLNVLLSDLIVFYHKLQNFHWYVSGLNFFQVHGQLEEMYNGILPQIDSIGELILMINGKPVSNMKQFLENAEIEESEGEFQNDVKKIFEVLKEDYKHLLNKAEEIKADADDKNDYLVSANMDELIGSYSKVIWMISQASK
;
A
#
# COMPACT_ATOMS: atom_id res chain seq x y z
N ASN A 1 -8.69 -35.59 5.66
CA ASN A 1 -8.62 -35.60 7.15
C ASN A 1 -9.21 -34.28 7.60
N ILE A 2 -10.50 -34.29 8.00
CA ILE A 2 -11.38 -33.11 8.09
C ILE A 2 -10.78 -31.97 8.94
N LYS A 3 -9.99 -32.29 9.97
CA LYS A 3 -9.29 -31.28 10.79
C LYS A 3 -8.21 -30.51 10.02
N LYS A 4 -7.44 -31.17 9.15
CA LYS A 4 -6.39 -30.52 8.34
C LYS A 4 -7.00 -29.58 7.31
N GLU A 5 -8.06 -30.01 6.62
CA GLU A 5 -8.79 -29.18 5.66
C GLU A 5 -9.43 -27.94 6.33
N LYS A 6 -9.97 -28.09 7.55
CA LYS A 6 -10.54 -26.96 8.29
C LYS A 6 -9.48 -25.94 8.72
N ILE A 7 -8.30 -26.39 9.16
CA ILE A 7 -7.18 -25.51 9.51
C ILE A 7 -6.65 -24.78 8.27
N TYR A 8 -6.54 -25.49 7.15
CA TYR A 8 -6.08 -24.92 5.88
C TYR A 8 -7.02 -23.79 5.40
N LYS A 9 -8.34 -24.02 5.40
CA LYS A 9 -9.34 -22.99 5.06
C LYS A 9 -9.31 -21.76 5.99
N ILE A 10 -9.01 -21.95 7.28
CA ILE A 10 -8.87 -20.82 8.21
C ILE A 10 -7.62 -19.99 7.87
N LYS A 11 -6.50 -20.65 7.54
CA LYS A 11 -5.25 -19.98 7.17
C LYS A 11 -5.36 -19.20 5.86
N GLU A 12 -6.02 -19.75 4.85
CA GLU A 12 -6.32 -19.04 3.59
C GLU A 12 -7.14 -17.78 3.85
N LYS A 13 -8.17 -17.88 4.70
CA LYS A 13 -9.02 -16.74 5.06
C LYS A 13 -8.29 -15.62 5.80
N ILE A 14 -7.23 -15.96 6.55
CA ILE A 14 -6.36 -14.96 7.20
C ILE A 14 -5.51 -14.23 6.17
N MET A 15 -4.92 -14.95 5.21
CA MET A 15 -4.10 -14.35 4.16
C MET A 15 -4.95 -13.43 3.26
N GLU A 16 -6.11 -13.91 2.82
CA GLU A 16 -7.09 -13.11 2.07
C GLU A 16 -7.45 -11.82 2.81
N LYS A 17 -7.68 -11.89 4.14
CA LYS A 17 -7.99 -10.69 4.93
C LYS A 17 -6.82 -9.71 4.94
N LYS A 18 -5.59 -10.17 5.16
CA LYS A 18 -4.40 -9.30 5.19
C LYS A 18 -4.17 -8.62 3.84
N LEU A 19 -4.28 -9.36 2.75
CA LEU A 19 -4.14 -8.81 1.40
C LEU A 19 -5.26 -7.81 1.07
N ASN A 20 -6.49 -8.04 1.55
CA ASN A 20 -7.58 -7.08 1.38
C ASN A 20 -7.38 -5.78 2.17
N VAL A 21 -6.75 -5.82 3.35
CA VAL A 21 -6.33 -4.61 4.08
C VAL A 21 -5.27 -3.87 3.27
N LEU A 22 -4.22 -4.57 2.80
CA LEU A 22 -3.18 -3.96 1.96
C LEU A 22 -3.75 -3.35 0.68
N LEU A 23 -4.67 -4.03 -0.01
CA LEU A 23 -5.35 -3.51 -1.20
C LEU A 23 -6.12 -2.22 -0.89
N SER A 24 -6.79 -2.18 0.26
CA SER A 24 -7.56 -1.01 0.71
C SER A 24 -6.64 0.16 1.04
N ASP A 25 -5.53 -0.11 1.75
CA ASP A 25 -4.49 0.88 2.02
C ASP A 25 -3.92 1.46 0.73
N LEU A 26 -3.64 0.63 -0.29
CA LEU A 26 -3.12 1.10 -1.57
C LEU A 26 -4.11 2.00 -2.32
N ILE A 27 -5.40 1.66 -2.33
CA ILE A 27 -6.44 2.47 -2.97
C ILE A 27 -6.58 3.84 -2.30
N VAL A 28 -6.61 3.88 -0.97
CA VAL A 28 -6.69 5.13 -0.21
C VAL A 28 -5.41 5.94 -0.39
N PHE A 29 -4.25 5.30 -0.31
CA PHE A 29 -2.95 5.95 -0.49
C PHE A 29 -2.76 6.52 -1.90
N TYR A 30 -3.21 5.81 -2.93
CA TYR A 30 -3.23 6.30 -4.31
C TYR A 30 -4.03 7.61 -4.43
N HIS A 31 -5.24 7.66 -3.87
CA HIS A 31 -6.05 8.88 -3.87
C HIS A 31 -5.45 9.97 -2.98
N LYS A 32 -4.79 9.62 -1.88
CA LYS A 32 -4.08 10.57 -1.01
C LYS A 32 -2.93 11.26 -1.75
N LEU A 33 -2.17 10.52 -2.56
CA LEU A 33 -1.14 11.09 -3.43
C LEU A 33 -1.73 12.02 -4.49
N GLN A 34 -2.87 11.66 -5.09
CA GLN A 34 -3.59 12.55 -6.02
C GLN A 34 -4.08 13.82 -5.33
N ASN A 35 -4.60 13.69 -4.10
CA ASN A 35 -4.99 14.83 -3.28
C ASN A 35 -3.80 15.80 -3.11
N PHE A 36 -2.64 15.32 -2.63
CA PHE A 36 -1.46 16.18 -2.53
C PHE A 36 -1.02 16.74 -3.89
N HIS A 37 -1.12 15.97 -4.97
CA HIS A 37 -0.77 16.43 -6.31
C HIS A 37 -1.65 17.58 -6.79
N TRP A 38 -2.95 17.56 -6.47
CA TRP A 38 -3.89 18.64 -6.79
C TRP A 38 -3.73 19.86 -5.88
N TYR A 39 -3.42 19.64 -4.61
CA TYR A 39 -3.45 20.68 -3.59
C TYR A 39 -2.06 21.22 -3.19
N VAL A 40 -0.96 20.65 -3.68
CA VAL A 40 0.37 21.24 -3.44
C VAL A 40 0.47 22.63 -4.06
N SER A 41 1.10 23.56 -3.35
CA SER A 41 1.24 24.96 -3.77
C SER A 41 2.57 25.57 -3.30
N GLY A 42 2.89 26.77 -3.78
CA GLY A 42 4.10 27.50 -3.41
C GLY A 42 5.28 27.29 -4.36
N LEU A 43 6.47 27.75 -3.96
CA LEU A 43 7.65 27.86 -4.83
C LEU A 43 8.13 26.52 -5.40
N ASN A 44 7.85 25.42 -4.70
CA ASN A 44 8.27 24.07 -5.09
C ASN A 44 7.23 23.34 -5.97
N PHE A 45 6.13 24.01 -6.33
CA PHE A 45 4.98 23.40 -7.02
C PHE A 45 5.39 22.52 -8.19
N PHE A 46 6.11 23.06 -9.17
CA PHE A 46 6.44 22.33 -10.40
C PHE A 46 7.20 21.02 -10.15
N GLN A 47 8.09 21.00 -9.16
CA GLN A 47 8.88 19.82 -8.87
C GLN A 47 8.11 18.81 -8.02
N VAL A 48 7.38 19.27 -7.01
CA VAL A 48 6.64 18.39 -6.10
C VAL A 48 5.39 17.82 -6.78
N HIS A 49 4.70 18.61 -7.59
CA HIS A 49 3.54 18.17 -8.38
C HIS A 49 3.90 16.99 -9.29
N GLY A 50 5.00 17.10 -10.05
CA GLY A 50 5.50 16.00 -10.88
C GLY A 50 5.95 14.79 -10.06
N GLN A 51 6.63 15.01 -8.92
CA GLN A 51 7.06 13.91 -8.06
C GLN A 51 5.87 13.12 -7.48
N LEU A 52 4.80 13.80 -7.07
CA LEU A 52 3.59 13.16 -6.56
C LEU A 52 2.85 12.36 -7.65
N GLU A 53 2.92 12.82 -8.91
CA GLU A 53 2.42 12.08 -10.06
C GLU A 53 3.18 10.78 -10.32
N GLU A 54 4.51 10.85 -10.32
CA GLU A 54 5.33 9.65 -10.42
C GLU A 54 5.00 8.65 -9.30
N MET A 55 4.76 9.15 -8.08
CA MET A 55 4.43 8.31 -6.93
C MET A 55 3.08 7.62 -7.09
N TYR A 56 1.99 8.32 -7.44
CA TYR A 56 0.69 7.64 -7.60
C TYR A 56 0.68 6.71 -8.80
N ASN A 57 1.38 7.04 -9.89
CA ASN A 57 1.55 6.15 -11.04
C ASN A 57 2.32 4.87 -10.67
N GLY A 58 3.23 4.96 -9.69
CA GLY A 58 3.93 3.81 -9.14
C GLY A 58 3.07 2.90 -8.27
N ILE A 59 2.02 3.42 -7.62
CA ILE A 59 1.09 2.64 -6.78
C ILE A 59 0.05 1.89 -7.63
N LEU A 60 -0.40 2.48 -8.75
CA LEU A 60 -1.42 1.89 -9.61
C LEU A 60 -1.17 0.41 -10.01
N PRO A 61 0.02 0.00 -10.51
CA PRO A 61 0.28 -1.40 -10.83
C PRO A 61 0.32 -2.32 -9.60
N GLN A 62 0.61 -1.78 -8.41
CA GLN A 62 0.62 -2.55 -7.17
C GLN A 62 -0.80 -2.90 -6.72
N ILE A 63 -1.76 -1.99 -6.92
CA ILE A 63 -3.19 -2.24 -6.67
C ILE A 63 -3.66 -3.45 -7.49
N ASP A 64 -3.35 -3.45 -8.79
CA ASP A 64 -3.74 -4.52 -9.71
C ASP A 64 -3.08 -5.85 -9.32
N SER A 65 -1.76 -5.85 -9.10
CA SER A 65 -0.99 -7.02 -8.65
C SER A 65 -1.59 -7.65 -7.39
N ILE A 66 -1.94 -6.85 -6.37
CA ILE A 66 -2.56 -7.37 -5.14
C ILE A 66 -3.98 -7.89 -5.38
N GLY A 67 -4.78 -7.18 -6.19
CA GLY A 67 -6.13 -7.62 -6.56
C GLY A 67 -6.11 -8.99 -7.27
N GLU A 68 -5.23 -9.15 -8.25
CA GLU A 68 -5.02 -10.41 -8.97
C GLU A 68 -4.44 -11.49 -8.06
N LEU A 69 -3.48 -11.17 -7.19
CA LEU A 69 -2.89 -12.11 -6.23
C LEU A 69 -3.96 -12.72 -5.31
N ILE A 70 -4.91 -11.91 -4.82
CA ILE A 70 -6.03 -12.40 -4.01
C ILE A 70 -6.86 -13.42 -4.80
N LEU A 71 -7.11 -13.18 -6.09
CA LEU A 71 -7.83 -14.13 -6.94
C LEU A 71 -7.03 -15.41 -7.20
N MET A 72 -5.71 -15.31 -7.40
CA MET A 72 -4.82 -16.46 -7.63
C MET A 72 -4.80 -17.44 -6.43
N ILE A 73 -4.96 -16.92 -5.20
CA ILE A 73 -5.11 -17.75 -4.00
C ILE A 73 -6.57 -18.18 -3.71
N ASN A 74 -7.48 -18.02 -4.69
CA ASN A 74 -8.92 -18.31 -4.60
C ASN A 74 -9.68 -17.44 -3.57
N GLY A 75 -9.13 -16.28 -3.19
CA GLY A 75 -9.80 -15.29 -2.36
C GLY A 75 -10.70 -14.37 -3.16
N LYS A 76 -11.31 -13.39 -2.47
CA LYS A 76 -12.14 -12.35 -3.10
C LYS A 76 -11.61 -10.96 -2.77
N PRO A 77 -11.11 -10.19 -3.76
CA PRO A 77 -10.65 -8.83 -3.51
C PRO A 77 -11.84 -7.91 -3.18
N VAL A 78 -11.61 -6.99 -2.26
CA VAL A 78 -12.48 -5.83 -2.06
C VAL A 78 -12.49 -5.01 -3.35
N SER A 79 -13.67 -4.51 -3.73
CA SER A 79 -13.87 -3.90 -5.05
C SER A 79 -14.87 -2.74 -5.06
N ASN A 80 -15.10 -2.10 -3.91
CA ASN A 80 -15.90 -0.87 -3.86
C ASN A 80 -15.35 0.09 -2.79
N MET A 81 -15.56 1.38 -3.03
CA MET A 81 -15.00 2.47 -2.19
C MET A 81 -15.41 2.39 -0.73
N LYS A 82 -16.69 2.04 -0.46
CA LYS A 82 -17.16 1.90 0.92
C LYS A 82 -16.34 0.86 1.68
N GLN A 83 -16.14 -0.31 1.08
CA GLN A 83 -15.36 -1.36 1.71
C GLN A 83 -13.86 -1.01 1.77
N PHE A 84 -13.31 -0.30 0.80
CA PHE A 84 -11.92 0.17 0.90
C PHE A 84 -11.76 1.09 2.12
N LEU A 85 -12.63 2.08 2.30
CA LEU A 85 -12.58 2.98 3.45
C LEU A 85 -12.83 2.25 4.79
N GLU A 86 -13.67 1.21 4.82
CA GLU A 86 -13.90 0.41 6.03
C GLU A 86 -12.71 -0.49 6.42
N ASN A 87 -11.86 -0.87 5.45
CA ASN A 87 -10.76 -1.81 5.66
C ASN A 87 -9.39 -1.14 5.74
N ALA A 88 -9.21 0.03 5.13
CA ALA A 88 -7.95 0.75 5.14
C ALA A 88 -7.58 1.20 6.55
N GLU A 89 -6.29 1.13 6.84
CA GLU A 89 -5.64 1.68 8.03
C GLU A 89 -4.92 3.01 7.70
N ILE A 90 -4.62 3.27 6.41
CA ILE A 90 -4.21 4.60 5.93
C ILE A 90 -5.42 5.54 5.89
N GLU A 91 -5.24 6.74 6.44
CA GLU A 91 -6.25 7.81 6.42
C GLU A 91 -6.13 8.69 5.18
N GLU A 92 -7.28 9.17 4.69
CA GLU A 92 -7.37 10.18 3.64
C GLU A 92 -6.74 11.51 4.07
N SER A 93 -6.32 12.31 3.10
CA SER A 93 -5.92 13.71 3.33
C SER A 93 -7.10 14.66 3.10
N GLU A 94 -7.18 15.71 3.92
CA GLU A 94 -8.13 16.79 3.70
C GLU A 94 -7.83 17.49 2.35
N GLY A 95 -8.89 17.86 1.62
CA GLY A 95 -8.79 18.53 0.32
C GLY A 95 -8.47 20.02 0.43
N GLU A 96 -7.31 20.35 0.99
CA GLU A 96 -6.88 21.74 1.23
C GLU A 96 -5.48 22.02 0.70
N PHE A 97 -5.25 23.24 0.20
CA PHE A 97 -3.95 23.64 -0.33
C PHE A 97 -2.83 23.52 0.71
N GLN A 98 -1.75 22.83 0.35
CA GLN A 98 -0.58 22.60 1.19
C GLN A 98 0.66 23.27 0.57
N ASN A 99 1.33 24.16 1.30
CA ASN A 99 2.59 24.77 0.88
C ASN A 99 3.79 24.27 1.70
N ASP A 100 3.55 23.56 2.81
CA ASP A 100 4.58 22.92 3.60
C ASP A 100 4.93 21.55 3.00
N VAL A 101 5.81 21.60 2.00
CA VAL A 101 6.32 20.41 1.31
C VAL A 101 6.98 19.43 2.27
N LYS A 102 7.66 19.92 3.32
CA LYS A 102 8.30 19.05 4.30
C LYS A 102 7.26 18.21 5.02
N LYS A 103 6.18 18.84 5.48
CA LYS A 103 5.06 18.15 6.13
C LYS A 103 4.40 17.11 5.21
N ILE A 104 4.19 17.43 3.92
CA ILE A 104 3.66 16.46 2.94
C ILE A 104 4.54 15.20 2.92
N PHE A 105 5.85 15.36 2.73
CA PHE A 105 6.75 14.22 2.63
C PHE A 105 6.97 13.48 3.96
N GLU A 106 6.83 14.14 5.11
CA GLU A 106 6.80 13.48 6.41
C GLU A 106 5.58 12.55 6.54
N VAL A 107 4.38 13.01 6.16
CA VAL A 107 3.17 12.17 6.14
C VAL A 107 3.35 11.00 5.19
N LEU A 108 3.78 11.25 3.95
CA LEU A 108 3.97 10.20 2.95
C LEU A 108 5.02 9.17 3.39
N LYS A 109 6.08 9.60 4.08
CA LYS A 109 7.08 8.68 4.61
C LYS A 109 6.50 7.72 5.65
N GLU A 110 5.63 8.20 6.54
CA GLU A 110 4.97 7.33 7.51
C GLU A 110 3.98 6.38 6.84
N ASP A 111 3.23 6.83 5.83
CA ASP A 111 2.36 5.95 5.02
C ASP A 111 3.17 4.86 4.31
N TYR A 112 4.32 5.18 3.70
CA TYR A 112 5.18 4.17 3.08
C TYR A 112 5.77 3.19 4.10
N LYS A 113 6.12 3.65 5.32
CA LYS A 113 6.56 2.74 6.38
C LYS A 113 5.46 1.79 6.81
N HIS A 114 4.23 2.28 6.89
CA HIS A 114 3.06 1.43 7.15
C HIS A 114 2.90 0.35 6.07
N LEU A 115 2.93 0.74 4.79
CA LEU A 115 2.87 -0.21 3.67
C LEU A 115 4.02 -1.22 3.68
N LEU A 116 5.24 -0.78 4.02
CA LEU A 116 6.41 -1.63 4.19
C LEU A 116 6.18 -2.67 5.29
N ASN A 117 5.77 -2.23 6.49
CA ASN A 117 5.49 -3.14 7.60
C ASN A 117 4.41 -4.17 7.24
N LYS A 118 3.33 -3.76 6.54
CA LYS A 118 2.30 -4.67 6.07
C LYS A 118 2.85 -5.72 5.10
N ALA A 119 3.68 -5.31 4.14
CA ALA A 119 4.29 -6.22 3.18
C ALA A 119 5.23 -7.22 3.89
N GLU A 120 6.04 -6.78 4.85
CA GLU A 120 6.91 -7.64 5.65
C GLU A 120 6.11 -8.64 6.51
N GLU A 121 5.03 -8.21 7.14
CA GLU A 121 4.13 -9.08 7.92
C GLU A 121 3.44 -10.14 7.06
N ILE A 122 2.98 -9.76 5.86
CA ILE A 122 2.34 -10.69 4.91
C ILE A 122 3.38 -11.70 4.41
N LYS A 123 4.59 -11.22 4.08
CA LYS A 123 5.70 -12.06 3.65
C LYS A 123 6.05 -13.09 4.71
N ALA A 124 6.25 -12.68 5.96
CA ALA A 124 6.60 -13.58 7.05
C ALA A 124 5.55 -14.68 7.26
N ASP A 125 4.26 -14.32 7.19
CA ASP A 125 3.14 -15.28 7.28
C ASP A 125 3.06 -16.24 6.07
N ALA A 126 3.46 -15.77 4.89
CA ALA A 126 3.53 -16.56 3.67
C ALA A 126 4.70 -17.55 3.73
N ASP A 127 5.88 -17.10 4.16
CA ASP A 127 7.07 -17.93 4.32
C ASP A 127 6.88 -19.05 5.35
N ASP A 128 6.24 -18.80 6.51
CA ASP A 128 5.88 -19.84 7.50
C ASP A 128 5.03 -20.97 6.90
N LYS A 129 4.30 -20.67 5.83
CA LYS A 129 3.39 -21.60 5.13
C LYS A 129 3.97 -22.15 3.83
N ASN A 130 5.19 -21.75 3.45
CA ASN A 130 5.77 -22.02 2.12
C ASN A 130 4.90 -21.50 0.96
N ASP A 131 4.16 -20.42 1.17
CA ASP A 131 3.40 -19.73 0.13
C ASP A 131 4.33 -18.78 -0.64
N TYR A 132 5.11 -19.36 -1.55
CA TYR A 132 6.12 -18.61 -2.31
C TYR A 132 5.50 -17.61 -3.29
N LEU A 133 4.24 -17.83 -3.71
CA LEU A 133 3.55 -16.89 -4.60
C LEU A 133 3.31 -15.57 -3.88
N VAL A 134 2.68 -15.61 -2.69
CA VAL A 134 2.44 -14.39 -1.91
C VAL A 134 3.76 -13.79 -1.44
N SER A 135 4.69 -14.61 -0.95
CA SER A 135 5.98 -14.14 -0.44
C SER A 135 6.79 -13.38 -1.49
N ALA A 136 6.88 -13.88 -2.72
CA ALA A 136 7.63 -13.23 -3.79
C ALA A 136 7.00 -11.89 -4.22
N ASN A 137 5.66 -11.81 -4.25
CA ASN A 137 4.97 -10.54 -4.56
C ASN A 137 5.26 -9.47 -3.49
N MET A 138 5.42 -9.87 -2.22
CA MET A 138 5.77 -8.92 -1.16
C MET A 138 7.21 -8.41 -1.28
N ASP A 139 8.16 -9.19 -1.79
CA ASP A 139 9.56 -8.75 -1.98
C ASP A 139 9.64 -7.53 -2.92
N GLU A 140 8.84 -7.51 -3.99
CA GLU A 140 8.78 -6.38 -4.91
C GLU A 140 8.31 -5.09 -4.22
N LEU A 141 7.25 -5.20 -3.40
CA LEU A 141 6.72 -4.08 -2.63
C LEU A 141 7.71 -3.59 -1.57
N ILE A 142 8.31 -4.50 -0.82
CA ILE A 142 9.33 -4.20 0.21
C ILE A 142 10.48 -3.40 -0.40
N GLY A 143 11.01 -3.85 -1.55
CA GLY A 143 12.08 -3.15 -2.26
C GLY A 143 11.67 -1.75 -2.73
N SER A 144 10.47 -1.63 -3.31
CA SER A 144 9.91 -0.37 -3.79
C SER A 144 9.76 0.65 -2.66
N TYR A 145 9.08 0.28 -1.57
CA TYR A 145 8.84 1.17 -0.44
C TYR A 145 10.12 1.55 0.29
N SER A 146 11.04 0.60 0.49
CA SER A 146 12.35 0.87 1.09
C SER A 146 13.12 1.93 0.32
N LYS A 147 13.09 1.86 -1.03
CA LYS A 147 13.71 2.85 -1.89
C LYS A 147 13.08 4.23 -1.73
N VAL A 148 11.75 4.33 -1.73
CA VAL A 148 11.05 5.62 -1.56
C VAL A 148 11.32 6.22 -0.18
N ILE A 149 11.25 5.43 0.89
CA ILE A 149 11.56 5.86 2.26
C ILE A 149 13.00 6.40 2.33
N TRP A 150 13.96 5.73 1.70
CA TRP A 150 15.34 6.21 1.61
C TRP A 150 15.42 7.55 0.88
N MET A 151 14.77 7.71 -0.27
CA MET A 151 14.78 8.95 -1.05
C MET A 151 14.21 10.13 -0.25
N ILE A 152 13.03 9.96 0.37
CA ILE A 152 12.42 10.99 1.22
C ILE A 152 13.34 11.33 2.41
N SER A 153 13.98 10.32 3.00
CA SER A 153 14.90 10.52 4.12
C SER A 153 16.15 11.30 3.71
N GLN A 154 16.68 11.13 2.50
CA GLN A 154 17.79 11.95 2.01
C GLN A 154 17.37 13.40 1.76
N ALA A 155 16.15 13.62 1.26
CA ALA A 155 15.62 14.96 1.02
C ALA A 155 15.39 15.77 2.30
N SER A 156 15.35 15.11 3.47
CA SER A 156 15.10 15.72 4.78
C SER A 156 16.35 15.88 5.65
N LYS A 157 17.53 15.51 5.16
CA LYS A 157 18.82 15.69 5.86
C LYS A 157 19.36 17.10 5.63
#